data_AF-A0A973Q3V8-F1
#
_entry.id   AF-A0A973Q3V8-F1
#
_cell.length_a   1.000
_cell.length_b   1.000
_cell.length_c   1.000
_cell.angle_alpha   90.00
_cell.angle_beta   90.00
_cell.angle_gamma   90.00
#
_symmetry.space_group_name_H-M   'P 1'
#
loop_
_entity.id
_entity.type
_entity.pdbx_description
1 polymer ?
#
loop_
_entity_poly.entity_id
_entity_poly.type
_entity_poly.pdbx_seq_one_letter_code
_entity_poly.pdbx_strand_id
1 'polypeptide(L)' 'MTAGRGGTGAAGAAGVLGIDVGGTKVALRAEDGDRAEESLLRWPGPGPVAADWAALA' A
#
# COMPACT_ATOMS: atom_id res chain seq x y z
N MET A 1 22.59 -3.15 -30.54
CA MET A 1 21.21 -3.01 -31.07
C MET A 1 20.50 -4.34 -30.92
N THR A 2 19.51 -4.42 -30.02
CA THR A 2 18.33 -5.27 -30.22
C THR A 2 17.18 -4.60 -29.48
N ALA A 3 16.19 -4.14 -30.25
CA ALA A 3 14.92 -3.66 -29.73
C ALA A 3 14.04 -4.87 -29.39
N GLY A 4 13.34 -4.80 -28.27
CA GLY A 4 12.23 -5.69 -27.92
C GLY A 4 11.03 -4.83 -27.54
N ARG A 5 10.26 -4.39 -28.54
CA ARG A 5 8.95 -3.77 -28.34
C ARG A 5 7.91 -4.87 -28.32
N GLY A 6 6.96 -4.79 -27.38
CA GLY A 6 5.63 -5.37 -27.57
C GLY A 6 5.31 -6.53 -26.64
N GLY A 7 4.69 -6.20 -25.52
CA GLY A 7 3.71 -7.04 -24.86
C GLY A 7 2.57 -6.15 -24.40
N THR A 8 1.59 -5.89 -25.26
CA THR A 8 0.27 -5.40 -24.84
C THR A 8 -0.43 -6.56 -24.12
N GLY A 9 -0.02 -6.82 -22.88
CA GLY A 9 -0.86 -7.56 -21.94
C GLY A 9 -2.07 -6.69 -21.68
N ALA A 10 -3.28 -7.25 -21.80
CA ALA A 10 -4.50 -6.58 -21.41
C ALA A 10 -4.28 -5.86 -20.07
N ALA A 11 -4.67 -4.60 -19.97
CA ALA A 11 -4.63 -3.86 -18.71
C ALA A 11 -5.60 -4.56 -17.75
N GLY A 12 -5.11 -5.60 -17.05
CA GLY A 12 -5.77 -6.13 -15.87
C GLY A 12 -5.98 -4.94 -14.95
N ALA A 13 -7.21 -4.73 -14.49
CA ALA A 13 -7.55 -3.60 -13.66
C ALA A 13 -6.50 -3.47 -12.55
N ALA A 14 -5.76 -2.37 -12.54
CA ALA A 14 -4.73 -2.17 -11.53
C ALA A 14 -5.39 -2.26 -10.16
N GLY A 15 -4.86 -3.12 -9.29
CA GLY A 15 -5.41 -3.33 -7.95
C GLY A 15 -5.55 -2.00 -7.19
N VAL A 16 -6.56 -1.92 -6.33
CA VAL A 16 -6.88 -0.73 -5.54
C VAL A 16 -6.46 -0.96 -4.09
N LEU A 17 -5.78 0.01 -3.50
CA LEU A 17 -5.44 0.02 -2.08
C LEU A 17 -6.25 1.11 -1.36
N GLY A 18 -7.13 0.68 -0.46
CA GLY A 18 -7.80 1.54 0.52
C GLY A 18 -6.99 1.66 1.81
N ILE A 19 -6.89 2.88 2.33
CA ILE A 19 -6.21 3.19 3.59
C ILE A 19 -7.18 3.98 4.47
N ASP A 20 -7.50 3.48 5.65
CA ASP A 20 -8.26 4.18 6.69
C ASP A 20 -7.35 4.48 7.89
N VAL A 21 -7.24 5.76 8.25
CA VAL A 21 -6.31 6.24 9.28
C VAL A 21 -7.10 6.75 10.47
N GLY A 22 -7.10 5.97 11.55
CA GLY A 22 -7.64 6.36 12.85
C GLY A 22 -6.55 6.80 13.82
N GLY A 23 -6.96 7.41 14.94
CA GLY A 23 -6.01 7.90 15.95
C GLY A 23 -5.14 6.81 16.59
N THR A 24 -5.61 5.56 16.61
CA THR A 24 -4.91 4.43 17.28
C THR A 24 -4.59 3.25 16.37
N LYS A 25 -5.04 3.29 15.11
CA LYS A 25 -4.87 2.19 14.16
C LYS A 25 -4.92 2.69 12.71
N VAL A 26 -4.27 1.94 11.82
CA VAL A 26 -4.40 2.09 10.37
C VAL A 26 -4.95 0.76 9.82
N ALA A 27 -6.02 0.83 9.03
CA ALA A 27 -6.55 -0.32 8.30
C ALA A 27 -6.14 -0.23 6.82
N LEU A 28 -5.66 -1.34 6.28
CA LEU A 28 -5.29 -1.49 4.88
C LEU A 28 -6.19 -2.52 4.24
N ARG A 29 -6.69 -2.21 3.05
CA ARG A 29 -7.47 -3.13 2.23
C ARG A 29 -6.99 -3.08 0.79
N ALA A 30 -6.42 -4.20 0.32
CA ALA A 30 -5.99 -4.35 -1.06
C ALA A 30 -7.01 -5.20 -1.81
N GLU A 31 -7.43 -4.75 -2.99
CA GLU A 31 -8.34 -5.46 -3.88
C GLU A 31 -7.70 -5.61 -5.26
N ASP A 32 -7.64 -6.83 -5.78
CA ASP A 32 -7.12 -7.16 -7.11
C ASP A 32 -7.99 -8.25 -7.75
N GLY A 33 -8.89 -7.84 -8.65
CA GLY A 33 -9.92 -8.72 -9.22
C GLY A 33 -10.80 -9.34 -8.13
N ASP A 34 -10.76 -10.67 -8.01
CA ASP A 34 -11.53 -11.44 -7.01
C ASP A 34 -10.77 -11.64 -5.69
N ARG A 35 -9.55 -11.10 -5.55
CA ARG A 35 -8.76 -11.18 -4.32
C ARG A 35 -8.92 -9.93 -3.50
N ALA A 36 -9.20 -10.11 -2.21
CA ALA A 36 -9.17 -9.04 -1.22
C ALA A 36 -8.32 -9.49 -0.02
N GLU A 37 -7.43 -8.61 0.42
CA GLU A 37 -6.64 -8.79 1.65
C GLU A 37 -6.85 -7.60 2.57
N GLU A 38 -7.00 -7.88 3.86
CA GLU A 38 -7.17 -6.87 4.91
C GLU A 38 -6.07 -7.02 5.95
N SER A 39 -5.51 -5.90 6.39
CA SER A 39 -4.51 -5.83 7.45
C SER A 39 -4.77 -4.67 8.40
N LEU A 40 -4.58 -4.89 9.69
CA LEU A 40 -4.74 -3.89 10.74
C LEU A 40 -3.42 -3.67 11.45
N LEU A 41 -2.98 -2.41 11.47
CA LEU A 41 -1.73 -1.96 12.09
C LEU A 41 -2.06 -1.10 13.31
N ARG A 42 -1.36 -1.34 14.42
CA ARG A 42 -1.40 -0.42 15.57
C ARG A 42 -0.68 0.87 15.20
N TRP A 43 -1.30 2.00 15.51
CA TRP A 43 -0.76 3.33 15.24
C TRP A 43 -0.89 4.26 16.45
N PRO A 44 0.07 5.16 16.72
CA PRO A 44 1.45 5.06 16.24
C PRO A 44 2.10 3.77 16.76
N GLY A 45 3.19 3.35 16.11
CA GLY A 45 3.96 2.21 16.58
C GLY A 45 4.50 2.42 18.00
N PRO A 46 4.93 1.36 18.71
CA PRO A 46 5.59 1.50 19.99
C PRO A 46 6.99 2.11 19.78
N GLY A 47 7.07 3.43 19.72
CA GLY A 47 8.31 4.16 19.47
C GLY A 47 8.17 5.65 19.83
N PRO A 48 9.29 6.37 19.93
CA PRO A 48 9.26 7.80 20.19
C PRO A 48 8.78 8.55 18.94
N VAL A 49 7.83 9.48 19.13
CA VAL A 49 7.30 10.36 18.07
C VAL A 49 8.43 11.08 17.29
N ALA A 50 9.54 11.40 17.95
CA ALA A 50 10.70 12.01 17.30
C ALA A 50 11.33 11.13 16.21
N ALA A 51 11.31 9.80 16.36
CA ALA A 51 11.81 8.88 15.34
C ALA A 51 10.89 8.86 14.11
N ASP A 52 9.58 8.91 14.32
CA ASP A 52 8.60 9.01 13.22
C ASP A 52 8.78 10.31 12.43
N TRP A 53 9.03 11.44 13.11
CA TRP A 53 9.34 12.72 12.45
C TRP A 53 10.67 12.69 11.70
N ALA A 54 11.70 12.06 12.26
CA ALA A 54 12.99 11.93 11.58
C ALA A 54 12.89 11.09 10.29
N ALA A 55 11.95 10.15 10.21
CA ALA A 55 11.71 9.36 9.00
C ALA A 55 11.05 10.16 7.85
N LEU A 56 10.55 11.37 8.14
CA LEU A 56 9.92 12.26 7.15
C LEU A 56 10.87 13.35 6.59
N ALA A 57 12.09 13.46 7.13
CA ALA A 57 13.10 14.47 6.77
C ALA A 57 14.15 13.90 5.82
#